data_AF-A0A9P8LJE8-F1
#
_entry.id   AF-A0A9P8LJE8-F1
#
_cell.length_a   1.000
_cell.length_b   1.000
_cell.length_c   1.000
_cell.angle_alpha   90.00
_cell.angle_beta   90.00
_cell.angle_gamma   90.00
#
_symmetry.space_group_name_H-M   'P 1'
#
loop_
_entity.id
_entity.type
_entity.pdbx_description
1 polymer ?
#
loop_
_entity_poly.entity_id
_entity_poly.type
_entity_poly.pdbx_seq_one_letter_code
_entity_poly.pdbx_strand_id
1 'polypeptide(L)'
;MESHISKLSGSLYRSSSQRPSPPRKSSKRRIPNTKKTAVNELSSVSTSTISHYVGNSDEVADHRFHELCEEIQLRLMKDILHATSPAAWELRETDEQVEEYTAAKYFKDHNRDLLTIASLRSHIRQFRAFSGHNIYISPSKELDDAFWRVWTFCKLFGCGKSSEGDISDQVDWLRGGRLAQERARYCSSQIGTEPCVVFGKGNRGGLSIRELHFMKAVWQCLGGLLKGFRSRCELARKYAIFEYVDVDEDETLSLSNLLDEWIFYLTSLGLHVILDLAAPSAQDSPTGFKIADENGWTRWRRRRGGRSWSRFLLEAVDLAIEFTESET
;
A
#
# COMPACT_ATOMS: atom_id res chain seq x y z
N MET A 1 12.32 60.00 -17.61
CA MET A 1 12.05 61.34 -18.13
C MET A 1 11.24 61.15 -19.40
N GLU A 2 9.96 61.54 -19.35
CA GLU A 2 9.09 62.00 -20.46
C GLU A 2 8.96 61.11 -21.71
N SER A 3 7.88 60.35 -21.91
CA SER A 3 6.50 60.75 -22.29
C SER A 3 6.26 60.99 -23.79
N HIS A 4 5.28 60.24 -24.30
CA HIS A 4 4.28 60.59 -25.33
C HIS A 4 4.72 60.99 -26.75
N ILE A 5 4.28 60.17 -27.72
CA ILE A 5 3.74 60.66 -29.01
C ILE A 5 2.42 59.93 -29.30
N SER A 6 1.54 60.68 -29.94
CA SER A 6 0.09 60.52 -29.99
C SER A 6 -0.40 60.09 -31.38
N LYS A 7 -1.56 59.41 -31.38
CA LYS A 7 -2.78 59.71 -32.17
C LYS A 7 -2.89 59.40 -33.69
N LEU A 8 -4.13 58.97 -34.00
CA LEU A 8 -4.93 59.04 -35.26
C LEU A 8 -4.59 58.03 -36.36
N SER A 9 -5.47 57.61 -37.27
CA SER A 9 -6.93 57.34 -37.35
C SER A 9 -7.21 56.85 -38.79
N GLY A 10 -8.25 56.05 -39.00
CA GLY A 10 -8.82 55.75 -40.33
C GLY A 10 -8.51 54.32 -40.81
N SER A 11 -9.37 53.61 -41.54
CA SER A 11 -10.73 53.81 -42.03
C SER A 11 -11.17 52.46 -42.63
N LEU A 12 -12.48 52.16 -42.58
CA LEU A 12 -13.22 51.25 -43.47
C LEU A 12 -12.80 49.76 -43.53
N TYR A 13 -13.70 48.87 -43.11
CA TYR A 13 -14.47 48.03 -44.05
C TYR A 13 -15.58 47.29 -43.29
N ARG A 14 -16.81 47.55 -43.72
CA ARG A 14 -18.04 46.85 -43.31
C ARG A 14 -18.15 45.61 -44.19
N SER A 15 -18.18 44.42 -43.60
CA SER A 15 -18.67 43.23 -44.30
C SER A 15 -19.57 42.41 -43.38
N SER A 16 -20.66 41.98 -43.99
CA SER A 16 -21.87 41.39 -43.45
C SER A 16 -21.63 40.07 -42.70
N SER A 17 -22.13 40.02 -41.48
CA SER A 17 -22.22 38.83 -40.62
C SER A 17 -23.28 37.87 -41.16
N GLN A 18 -22.86 36.78 -41.81
CA GLN A 18 -23.65 35.55 -41.89
C GLN A 18 -23.06 34.56 -40.89
N ARG A 19 -23.81 34.29 -39.81
CA ARG A 19 -23.52 33.23 -38.84
C ARG A 19 -23.76 31.86 -39.48
N PRO A 20 -22.78 30.94 -39.51
CA PRO A 20 -23.05 29.52 -39.56
C PRO A 20 -23.36 29.03 -38.13
N SER A 21 -24.46 28.31 -37.99
CA SER A 21 -24.90 27.68 -36.74
C SER A 21 -23.81 26.76 -36.16
N PRO A 22 -23.62 26.72 -34.82
CA PRO A 22 -22.67 25.79 -34.21
C PRO A 22 -23.16 24.34 -34.38
N PRO A 23 -22.24 23.36 -34.47
CA PRO A 23 -22.61 21.96 -34.60
C PRO A 23 -23.36 21.48 -33.35
N ARG A 24 -24.42 20.71 -33.62
CA ARG A 24 -25.31 20.06 -32.65
C ARG A 24 -24.46 19.22 -31.69
N LYS A 25 -24.47 19.55 -30.39
CA LYS A 25 -23.81 18.75 -29.34
C LYS A 25 -24.36 17.32 -29.39
N SER A 26 -23.53 16.36 -29.78
CA SER A 26 -23.82 14.95 -29.59
C SER A 26 -23.82 14.66 -28.10
N SER A 27 -24.94 14.17 -27.60
CA SER A 27 -25.09 13.69 -26.23
C SER A 27 -24.09 12.55 -26.00
N LYS A 28 -23.04 12.80 -25.21
CA LYS A 28 -22.18 11.74 -24.69
C LYS A 28 -23.03 10.90 -23.75
N ARG A 29 -23.56 9.80 -24.29
CA ARG A 29 -24.19 8.72 -23.53
C ARG A 29 -23.19 8.28 -22.45
N ARG A 30 -23.53 8.56 -21.19
CA ARG A 30 -22.74 8.21 -20.02
C ARG A 30 -22.72 6.68 -19.94
N ILE A 31 -21.59 6.05 -20.26
CA ILE A 31 -21.38 4.62 -20.07
C ILE A 31 -21.41 4.40 -18.54
N PRO A 32 -22.32 3.58 -18.00
CA PRO A 32 -22.32 3.24 -16.58
C PRO A 32 -21.02 2.50 -16.25
N ASN A 33 -20.52 2.75 -15.04
CA ASN A 33 -19.27 2.21 -14.53
C ASN A 33 -19.47 0.70 -14.20
N THR A 34 -19.45 -0.15 -15.22
CA THR A 34 -19.79 -1.59 -15.17
C THR A 34 -18.91 -2.45 -14.26
N LYS A 35 -17.78 -1.92 -13.77
CA LYS A 35 -16.84 -2.70 -12.94
C LYS A 35 -17.21 -2.78 -11.45
N LYS A 36 -17.99 -1.83 -10.93
CA LYS A 36 -18.52 -1.89 -9.54
C LYS A 36 -19.79 -2.71 -9.43
N THR A 37 -20.52 -2.87 -10.52
CA THR A 37 -21.80 -3.61 -10.54
C THR A 37 -21.59 -5.11 -10.61
N ALA A 38 -20.57 -5.59 -11.32
CA ALA A 38 -20.31 -7.03 -11.49
C ALA A 38 -20.06 -7.78 -10.17
N VAL A 39 -19.36 -7.16 -9.22
CA VAL A 39 -19.06 -7.77 -7.90
C VAL A 39 -20.31 -7.87 -7.02
N ASN A 40 -21.22 -6.90 -7.12
CA ASN A 40 -22.49 -6.89 -6.38
C ASN A 40 -23.59 -7.72 -7.06
N GLU A 41 -23.51 -7.90 -8.38
CA GLU A 41 -24.41 -8.78 -9.13
C GLU A 41 -24.04 -10.27 -8.94
N LEU A 42 -22.75 -10.61 -8.81
CA LEU A 42 -22.32 -11.99 -8.54
C LEU A 42 -22.80 -12.51 -7.17
N SER A 43 -22.91 -11.65 -6.16
CA SER A 43 -23.44 -12.03 -4.84
C SER A 43 -24.98 -12.14 -4.81
N SER A 44 -25.68 -11.38 -5.65
CA SER A 44 -27.16 -11.35 -5.69
C SER A 44 -27.79 -12.33 -6.69
N VAL A 45 -27.06 -12.69 -7.76
CA VAL A 45 -27.50 -13.71 -8.73
C VAL A 45 -27.40 -15.12 -8.15
N SER A 46 -26.50 -15.35 -7.19
CA SER A 46 -26.28 -16.67 -6.58
C SER A 46 -27.41 -17.11 -5.65
N THR A 47 -28.18 -16.22 -5.01
CA THR A 47 -29.20 -16.66 -4.03
C THR A 47 -30.58 -16.91 -4.65
N SER A 48 -30.97 -16.19 -5.70
CA SER A 48 -32.34 -16.26 -6.25
C SER A 48 -32.53 -17.31 -7.35
N THR A 49 -31.49 -17.62 -8.14
CA THR A 49 -31.58 -18.61 -9.23
C THR A 49 -31.37 -20.05 -8.72
N ILE A 50 -30.62 -20.21 -7.62
CA ILE A 50 -30.22 -21.50 -7.07
C ILE A 50 -31.38 -22.21 -6.36
N SER A 51 -32.24 -21.46 -5.65
CA SER A 51 -33.42 -22.05 -4.97
C SER A 51 -34.44 -22.69 -5.93
N HIS A 52 -34.45 -22.33 -7.21
CA HIS A 52 -35.42 -22.83 -8.18
C HIS A 52 -34.98 -24.15 -8.87
N TYR A 53 -33.71 -24.55 -8.74
CA TYR A 53 -33.18 -25.80 -9.32
C TYR A 53 -33.07 -26.97 -8.33
N VAL A 54 -33.14 -26.70 -7.01
CA VAL A 54 -33.01 -27.72 -5.94
C VAL A 54 -34.37 -28.33 -5.54
N GLY A 55 -35.33 -28.34 -6.47
CA GLY A 55 -36.56 -29.10 -6.32
C GLY A 55 -36.29 -30.58 -6.59
N ASN A 56 -35.78 -31.30 -5.59
CA ASN A 56 -35.52 -32.76 -5.49
C ASN A 56 -34.04 -33.19 -5.60
N SER A 57 -33.25 -33.07 -4.51
CA SER A 57 -32.05 -33.90 -4.31
C SER A 57 -31.50 -33.79 -2.88
N ASP A 58 -30.94 -34.90 -2.39
CA ASP A 58 -30.37 -35.18 -1.07
C ASP A 58 -29.57 -34.01 -0.43
N GLU A 59 -29.71 -33.79 0.88
CA GLU A 59 -28.97 -32.78 1.67
C GLU A 59 -27.44 -32.78 1.44
N VAL A 60 -26.87 -33.95 1.10
CA VAL A 60 -25.44 -34.12 0.79
C VAL A 60 -25.05 -33.48 -0.55
N ALA A 61 -25.97 -33.46 -1.53
CA ALA A 61 -25.75 -32.80 -2.82
C ALA A 61 -25.80 -31.28 -2.69
N ASP A 62 -26.67 -30.77 -1.80
CA ASP A 62 -26.80 -29.33 -1.51
C ASP A 62 -25.54 -28.77 -0.80
N HIS A 63 -25.00 -29.51 0.17
CA HIS A 63 -23.75 -29.14 0.85
C HIS A 63 -22.55 -29.08 -0.10
N ARG A 64 -22.37 -30.12 -0.92
CA ARG A 64 -21.26 -30.18 -1.90
C ARG A 64 -21.36 -29.09 -2.97
N PHE A 65 -22.59 -28.76 -3.36
CA PHE A 65 -22.82 -27.68 -4.31
C PHE A 65 -22.47 -26.31 -3.69
N HIS A 66 -22.85 -26.08 -2.44
CA HIS A 66 -22.47 -24.87 -1.71
C HIS A 66 -20.95 -24.73 -1.56
N GLU A 67 -20.25 -25.80 -1.17
CA GLU A 67 -18.77 -25.83 -1.10
C GLU A 67 -18.12 -25.47 -2.44
N LEU A 68 -18.57 -26.09 -3.53
CA LEU A 68 -18.07 -25.80 -4.88
C LEU A 68 -18.33 -24.34 -5.30
N CYS A 69 -19.50 -23.79 -4.97
CA CYS A 69 -19.81 -22.39 -5.24
C CYS A 69 -18.86 -21.45 -4.49
N GLU A 70 -18.59 -21.71 -3.21
CA GLU A 70 -17.66 -20.92 -2.41
C GLU A 70 -16.22 -21.00 -2.95
N GLU A 71 -15.75 -22.18 -3.34
CA GLU A 71 -14.44 -22.37 -3.97
C GLU A 71 -14.32 -21.58 -5.29
N ILE A 72 -15.35 -21.64 -6.14
CA ILE A 72 -15.39 -20.90 -7.40
C ILE A 72 -15.36 -19.39 -7.14
N GLN A 73 -16.15 -18.90 -6.20
CA GLN A 73 -16.19 -17.47 -5.85
C GLN A 73 -14.82 -16.99 -5.35
N LEU A 74 -14.21 -17.72 -4.41
CA LEU A 74 -12.90 -17.37 -3.88
C LEU A 74 -11.85 -17.31 -5.00
N ARG A 75 -11.80 -18.34 -5.85
CA ARG A 75 -10.86 -18.38 -6.99
C ARG A 75 -11.06 -17.19 -7.93
N LEU A 76 -12.30 -16.90 -8.31
CA LEU A 76 -12.61 -15.76 -9.18
C LEU A 76 -12.15 -14.43 -8.56
N MET A 77 -12.34 -14.26 -7.25
CA MET A 77 -11.89 -13.06 -6.54
C MET A 77 -10.37 -12.92 -6.54
N LYS A 78 -9.64 -14.00 -6.28
CA LYS A 78 -8.17 -14.02 -6.34
C LYS A 78 -7.68 -13.67 -7.75
N ASP A 79 -8.24 -14.30 -8.77
CA ASP A 79 -7.86 -14.08 -10.18
C ASP A 79 -8.14 -12.63 -10.63
N ILE A 80 -9.33 -12.09 -10.28
CA ILE A 80 -9.69 -10.71 -10.58
C ILE A 80 -8.75 -9.74 -9.87
N LEU A 81 -8.43 -9.99 -8.59
CA LEU A 81 -7.53 -9.12 -7.86
C LEU A 81 -6.12 -9.15 -8.47
N HIS A 82 -5.59 -10.34 -8.76
CA HIS A 82 -4.28 -10.49 -9.40
C HIS A 82 -4.21 -9.79 -10.77
N ALA A 83 -5.27 -9.91 -11.58
CA ALA A 83 -5.34 -9.25 -12.87
C ALA A 83 -5.40 -7.71 -12.75
N THR A 84 -6.15 -7.20 -11.77
CA THR A 84 -6.42 -5.76 -11.62
C THR A 84 -5.33 -5.01 -10.84
N SER A 85 -4.91 -5.56 -9.69
CA SER A 85 -3.77 -5.08 -8.88
C SER A 85 -3.00 -6.30 -8.30
N PRO A 86 -1.95 -6.76 -9.00
CA PRO A 86 -1.07 -7.82 -8.50
C PRO A 86 -0.41 -7.47 -7.17
N ALA A 87 -0.11 -6.18 -6.94
CA ALA A 87 0.46 -5.72 -5.68
C ALA A 87 -0.51 -5.94 -4.50
N ALA A 88 -1.79 -5.60 -4.68
CA ALA A 88 -2.82 -5.85 -3.66
C ALA A 88 -3.06 -7.36 -3.46
N TRP A 89 -3.05 -8.14 -4.55
CA TRP A 89 -3.17 -9.59 -4.50
C TRP A 89 -2.04 -10.22 -3.69
N GLU A 90 -0.79 -9.82 -3.93
CA GLU A 90 0.35 -10.39 -3.21
C GLU A 90 0.26 -10.13 -1.72
N LEU A 91 -0.15 -8.93 -1.28
CA LEU A 91 -0.36 -8.66 0.15
C LEU A 91 -1.37 -9.64 0.78
N ARG A 92 -2.48 -9.92 0.06
CA ARG A 92 -3.55 -10.80 0.55
C ARG A 92 -3.10 -12.24 0.64
N GLU A 93 -2.34 -12.72 -0.34
CA GLU A 93 -1.81 -14.08 -0.35
C GLU A 93 -0.55 -14.22 0.51
N THR A 94 0.09 -13.11 0.93
CA THR A 94 1.19 -13.11 1.90
C THR A 94 0.70 -13.29 3.35
N ASP A 95 -0.60 -13.09 3.62
CA ASP A 95 -1.17 -13.32 4.95
C ASP A 95 -1.14 -14.82 5.27
N GLU A 96 -0.19 -15.25 6.11
CA GLU A 96 0.05 -16.62 6.61
C GLU A 96 -1.12 -17.22 7.43
N GLN A 97 -2.36 -16.81 7.20
CA GLN A 97 -3.51 -17.37 7.89
C GLN A 97 -3.79 -18.76 7.30
N VAL A 98 -3.40 -19.77 8.07
CA VAL A 98 -3.73 -21.20 7.94
C VAL A 98 -5.25 -21.45 7.96
N GLU A 99 -6.06 -20.42 8.29
CA GLU A 99 -7.51 -20.48 8.20
C GLU A 99 -7.98 -20.50 6.74
N GLU A 100 -8.84 -21.47 6.45
CA GLU A 100 -9.53 -21.62 5.17
C GLU A 100 -10.24 -20.31 4.80
N TYR A 101 -9.74 -19.64 3.76
CA TYR A 101 -10.34 -18.39 3.29
C TYR A 101 -11.69 -18.69 2.65
N THR A 102 -12.78 -18.13 3.19
CA THR A 102 -14.03 -17.99 2.43
C THR A 102 -13.97 -16.77 1.51
N ALA A 103 -14.74 -16.79 0.42
CA ALA A 103 -14.83 -15.65 -0.49
C ALA A 103 -15.23 -14.36 0.25
N ALA A 104 -16.16 -14.47 1.19
CA ALA A 104 -16.62 -13.38 2.04
C ALA A 104 -15.50 -12.80 2.93
N LYS A 105 -14.69 -13.64 3.59
CA LYS A 105 -13.56 -13.19 4.41
C LYS A 105 -12.51 -12.50 3.54
N TYR A 106 -12.16 -13.10 2.40
CA TYR A 106 -11.21 -12.52 1.44
C TYR A 106 -11.66 -11.12 0.98
N PHE A 107 -12.94 -10.96 0.64
CA PHE A 107 -13.51 -9.66 0.26
C PHE A 107 -13.45 -8.65 1.39
N LYS A 108 -13.87 -9.06 2.59
CA LYS A 108 -13.93 -8.20 3.76
C LYS A 108 -12.54 -7.66 4.11
N ASP A 109 -11.56 -8.53 4.15
CA ASP A 109 -10.19 -8.15 4.48
C ASP A 109 -9.59 -7.25 3.40
N HIS A 110 -9.79 -7.58 2.11
CA HIS A 110 -9.35 -6.69 1.02
C HIS A 110 -9.98 -5.29 1.11
N ASN A 111 -11.27 -5.19 1.43
CA ASN A 111 -11.93 -3.90 1.61
C ASN A 111 -11.41 -3.14 2.83
N ARG A 112 -11.13 -3.82 3.93
CA ARG A 112 -10.49 -3.20 5.11
C ARG A 112 -9.13 -2.61 4.70
N ASP A 113 -8.32 -3.39 4.00
CA ASP A 113 -6.98 -2.96 3.61
C ASP A 113 -7.05 -1.76 2.61
N LEU A 114 -8.03 -1.75 1.70
CA LEU A 114 -8.34 -0.61 0.82
C LEU A 114 -8.71 0.65 1.61
N LEU A 115 -9.54 0.52 2.65
CA LEU A 115 -9.93 1.65 3.52
C LEU A 115 -8.73 2.20 4.31
N THR A 116 -7.81 1.33 4.74
CA THR A 116 -6.56 1.73 5.38
C THR A 116 -5.73 2.61 4.46
N ILE A 117 -5.49 2.17 3.22
CA ILE A 117 -4.74 2.94 2.22
C ILE A 117 -5.44 4.25 1.88
N ALA A 118 -6.76 4.23 1.70
CA ALA A 118 -7.54 5.43 1.41
C ALA A 118 -7.41 6.48 2.53
N SER A 119 -7.45 6.04 3.78
CA SER A 119 -7.31 6.89 4.98
C SER A 119 -5.90 7.48 5.09
N LEU A 120 -4.86 6.64 4.96
CA LEU A 120 -3.46 7.09 4.97
C LEU A 120 -3.17 8.09 3.86
N ARG A 121 -3.71 7.86 2.66
CA ARG A 121 -3.59 8.81 1.55
C ARG A 121 -4.22 10.16 1.89
N SER A 122 -5.36 10.17 2.58
CA SER A 122 -5.99 11.39 3.09
C SER A 122 -5.05 12.13 4.07
N HIS A 123 -4.48 11.40 5.04
CA HIS A 123 -3.51 11.96 5.98
C HIS A 123 -2.27 12.54 5.29
N ILE A 124 -1.69 11.84 4.31
CA ILE A 124 -0.53 12.33 3.55
C ILE A 124 -0.87 13.60 2.78
N ARG A 125 -2.06 13.68 2.17
CA ARG A 125 -2.50 14.90 1.48
C ARG A 125 -2.63 16.08 2.43
N GLN A 126 -3.24 15.87 3.60
CA GLN A 126 -3.35 16.92 4.62
C GLN A 126 -1.97 17.36 5.10
N PHE A 127 -1.12 16.41 5.49
CA PHE A 127 0.26 16.65 5.93
C PHE A 127 1.07 17.49 4.94
N ARG A 128 0.95 17.21 3.64
CA ARG A 128 1.65 17.94 2.57
C ARG A 128 1.11 19.34 2.36
N ALA A 129 -0.21 19.53 2.44
CA ALA A 129 -0.81 20.85 2.39
C ALA A 129 -0.27 21.75 3.50
N PHE A 130 0.00 21.20 4.68
CA PHE A 130 0.63 21.93 5.79
C PHE A 130 2.15 22.12 5.65
N SER A 131 2.86 21.20 4.99
CA SER A 131 4.34 21.19 4.95
C SER A 131 4.96 21.89 3.73
N GLY A 132 4.18 22.41 2.79
CA GLY A 132 4.67 23.16 1.63
C GLY A 132 5.51 22.35 0.61
N HIS A 133 5.73 21.06 0.84
CA HIS A 133 6.47 20.17 -0.06
C HIS A 133 5.57 19.71 -1.22
N ASN A 134 5.77 20.33 -2.38
CA ASN A 134 4.98 20.10 -3.59
C ASN A 134 5.51 18.91 -4.41
N ILE A 135 5.64 17.73 -3.78
CA ILE A 135 5.79 16.49 -4.55
C ILE A 135 4.38 16.09 -4.99
N TYR A 136 4.02 16.48 -6.22
CA TYR A 136 2.76 16.11 -6.84
C TYR A 136 2.73 14.60 -7.06
N ILE A 137 2.14 13.88 -6.12
CA ILE A 137 1.70 12.53 -6.36
C ILE A 137 0.24 12.64 -6.80
N SER A 138 0.00 12.58 -8.11
CA SER A 138 -1.36 12.42 -8.61
C SER A 138 -1.98 11.15 -8.04
N PRO A 139 -3.31 11.11 -7.83
CA PRO A 139 -4.00 9.84 -7.68
C PRO A 139 -3.70 9.00 -8.92
N SER A 140 -2.88 7.97 -8.74
CA SER A 140 -2.42 7.11 -9.82
C SER A 140 -2.42 5.69 -9.31
N LYS A 141 -2.61 4.74 -10.22
CA LYS A 141 -2.56 3.32 -9.90
C LYS A 141 -1.20 2.95 -9.30
N GLU A 142 -0.12 3.56 -9.78
CA GLU A 142 1.24 3.32 -9.33
C GLU A 142 1.45 3.74 -7.86
N LEU A 143 0.78 4.81 -7.42
CA LEU A 143 0.80 5.18 -6.00
C LEU A 143 0.10 4.12 -5.14
N ASP A 144 -1.09 3.70 -5.56
CA ASP A 144 -1.86 2.69 -4.81
C ASP A 144 -1.07 1.37 -4.77
N ASP A 145 -0.52 0.93 -5.90
CA ASP A 145 0.36 -0.24 -6.00
C ASP A 145 1.63 -0.09 -5.12
N ALA A 146 2.17 1.11 -4.96
CA ALA A 146 3.29 1.36 -4.05
C ALA A 146 2.90 1.22 -2.57
N PHE A 147 1.71 1.66 -2.15
CA PHE A 147 1.22 1.40 -0.78
C PHE A 147 1.11 -0.11 -0.52
N TRP A 148 0.52 -0.85 -1.45
CA TRP A 148 0.42 -2.30 -1.35
C TRP A 148 1.79 -2.95 -1.20
N ARG A 149 2.76 -2.57 -2.04
CA ARG A 149 4.13 -3.12 -1.99
C ARG A 149 4.91 -2.76 -0.74
N VAL A 150 4.80 -1.52 -0.26
CA VAL A 150 5.40 -1.14 1.03
C VAL A 150 4.80 -1.98 2.15
N TRP A 151 3.49 -2.21 2.14
CA TRP A 151 2.86 -3.05 3.16
C TRP A 151 3.32 -4.51 3.05
N THR A 152 3.37 -5.08 1.84
CA THR A 152 3.86 -6.45 1.62
C THR A 152 5.31 -6.57 2.08
N PHE A 153 6.15 -5.59 1.77
CA PHE A 153 7.55 -5.54 2.23
C PHE A 153 7.63 -5.55 3.77
N CYS A 154 6.83 -4.73 4.45
CA CYS A 154 6.76 -4.76 5.92
C CYS A 154 6.29 -6.12 6.45
N LYS A 155 5.34 -6.79 5.79
CA LYS A 155 4.89 -8.14 6.22
C LYS A 155 5.97 -9.21 6.03
N LEU A 156 6.70 -9.16 4.92
CA LEU A 156 7.71 -10.16 4.57
C LEU A 156 9.02 -9.98 5.35
N PHE A 157 9.41 -8.74 5.60
CA PHE A 157 10.76 -8.39 6.07
C PHE A 157 10.76 -7.52 7.34
N GLY A 158 9.59 -7.10 7.82
CA GLY A 158 9.48 -6.21 8.98
C GLY A 158 9.94 -6.86 10.29
N CYS A 159 9.89 -6.07 11.36
CA CYS A 159 10.44 -6.48 12.65
C CYS A 159 9.88 -7.82 13.15
N GLY A 160 10.77 -8.63 13.73
CA GLY A 160 10.42 -9.92 14.32
C GLY A 160 10.42 -11.08 13.33
N LYS A 161 10.73 -10.82 12.06
CA LYS A 161 10.97 -11.85 11.04
C LYS A 161 12.47 -12.17 10.94
N SER A 162 12.82 -13.42 10.66
CA SER A 162 14.22 -13.85 10.51
C SER A 162 14.93 -13.17 9.32
N SER A 163 14.16 -12.65 8.37
CA SER A 163 14.56 -12.02 7.11
C SER A 163 14.82 -10.50 7.20
N GLU A 164 14.66 -9.88 8.37
CA GLU A 164 14.82 -8.42 8.56
C GLU A 164 16.20 -7.90 8.13
N GLY A 165 17.24 -8.72 8.31
CA GLY A 165 18.62 -8.41 7.91
C GLY A 165 19.02 -8.95 6.54
N ASP A 166 18.15 -9.71 5.87
CA ASP A 166 18.48 -10.36 4.60
C ASP A 166 18.23 -9.42 3.42
N ILE A 167 19.19 -8.52 3.22
CA ILE A 167 19.14 -7.55 2.14
C ILE A 167 19.10 -8.21 0.76
N SER A 168 19.70 -9.40 0.62
CA SER A 168 19.72 -10.15 -0.64
C SER A 168 18.32 -10.64 -1.01
N ASP A 169 17.59 -11.23 -0.06
CA ASP A 169 16.19 -11.65 -0.26
C ASP A 169 15.28 -10.44 -0.55
N GLN A 170 15.50 -9.31 0.13
CA GLN A 170 14.74 -8.08 -0.08
C GLN A 170 14.95 -7.52 -1.50
N VAL A 171 16.20 -7.45 -1.97
CA VAL A 171 16.53 -6.99 -3.33
C VAL A 171 16.02 -7.98 -4.38
N ASP A 172 16.15 -9.29 -4.15
CA ASP A 172 15.64 -10.32 -5.05
C ASP A 172 14.10 -10.21 -5.21
N TRP A 173 13.37 -10.00 -4.10
CA TRP A 173 11.92 -9.76 -4.13
C TRP A 173 11.54 -8.56 -5.00
N LEU A 174 12.23 -7.43 -4.81
CA LEU A 174 11.98 -6.19 -5.57
C LEU A 174 12.25 -6.38 -7.07
N ARG A 175 13.30 -7.13 -7.41
CA ARG A 175 13.74 -7.33 -8.79
C ARG A 175 13.09 -8.52 -9.48
N GLY A 176 12.30 -9.33 -8.78
CA GLY A 176 11.80 -10.59 -9.33
C GLY A 176 12.96 -11.54 -9.68
N GLY A 177 13.98 -11.56 -8.82
CA GLY A 177 15.21 -12.31 -8.99
C GLY A 177 15.03 -13.82 -8.94
N ARG A 178 16.14 -14.55 -8.88
CA ARG A 178 16.13 -16.01 -8.99
C ARG A 178 15.37 -16.65 -7.82
N LEU A 179 15.54 -16.15 -6.59
CA LEU A 179 14.84 -16.69 -5.42
C LEU A 179 13.35 -16.44 -5.53
N ALA A 180 12.93 -15.26 -5.99
CA ALA A 180 11.54 -14.96 -6.25
C ALA A 180 10.95 -15.86 -7.35
N GLN A 181 11.69 -16.10 -8.43
CA GLN A 181 11.25 -17.01 -9.48
C GLN A 181 11.18 -18.47 -9.00
N GLU A 182 12.16 -18.94 -8.24
CA GLU A 182 12.20 -20.31 -7.71
C GLU A 182 11.08 -20.54 -6.68
N ARG A 183 10.90 -19.64 -5.72
CA ARG A 183 9.78 -19.69 -4.77
C ARG A 183 8.43 -19.60 -5.48
N ALA A 184 8.31 -18.74 -6.49
CA ALA A 184 7.09 -18.64 -7.31
C ALA A 184 6.77 -19.91 -8.10
N ARG A 185 7.80 -20.63 -8.60
CA ARG A 185 7.64 -21.92 -9.31
C ARG A 185 7.23 -23.03 -8.36
N TYR A 186 7.90 -23.14 -7.20
CA TYR A 186 7.59 -24.12 -6.17
C TYR A 186 6.13 -24.03 -5.71
N CYS A 187 5.68 -22.79 -5.50
CA CYS A 187 4.30 -22.43 -5.22
C CYS A 187 3.28 -22.90 -6.25
N SER A 188 3.61 -22.82 -7.54
CA SER A 188 2.69 -23.25 -8.61
C SER A 188 2.63 -24.77 -8.78
N SER A 189 3.61 -25.50 -8.23
CA SER A 189 3.69 -26.98 -8.29
C SER A 189 3.10 -27.71 -7.10
N GLN A 190 2.84 -27.02 -5.98
CA GLN A 190 2.21 -27.63 -4.80
C GLN A 190 0.68 -27.54 -4.88
N ILE A 191 0.05 -28.67 -5.23
CA ILE A 191 -1.37 -28.91 -4.97
C ILE A 191 -1.43 -29.52 -3.56
N GLY A 192 -1.74 -28.73 -2.54
CA GLY A 192 -2.58 -29.23 -1.45
C GLY A 192 -2.13 -29.23 0.02
N THR A 193 -0.92 -28.85 0.47
CA THR A 193 -0.62 -29.02 1.92
C THR A 193 0.29 -28.02 2.65
N GLU A 194 0.98 -27.07 2.01
CA GLU A 194 1.73 -26.03 2.73
C GLU A 194 1.39 -24.60 2.23
N PRO A 195 1.40 -23.57 3.12
CA PRO A 195 1.19 -22.19 2.72
C PRO A 195 2.27 -21.76 1.72
N CYS A 196 1.90 -21.73 0.44
CA CYS A 196 2.74 -21.20 -0.61
C CYS A 196 2.90 -19.68 -0.39
N VAL A 197 4.10 -19.24 -0.02
CA VAL A 197 4.44 -17.82 0.04
C VAL A 197 4.56 -17.31 -1.39
N VAL A 198 3.60 -16.49 -1.84
CA VAL A 198 3.54 -15.88 -3.19
C VAL A 198 4.62 -14.79 -3.44
N PHE A 199 5.83 -15.06 -2.99
CA PHE A 199 6.96 -14.15 -2.94
C PHE A 199 7.33 -13.58 -4.31
N GLY A 200 7.14 -12.28 -4.48
CA GLY A 200 7.53 -11.50 -5.66
C GLY A 200 6.58 -11.63 -6.86
N LYS A 201 5.49 -12.41 -6.75
CA LYS A 201 4.54 -12.62 -7.87
C LYS A 201 3.79 -11.33 -8.26
N GLY A 202 3.47 -10.47 -7.29
CA GLY A 202 2.88 -9.16 -7.52
C GLY A 202 3.82 -8.15 -8.17
N ASN A 203 5.11 -8.46 -8.24
CA ASN A 203 6.13 -7.65 -8.92
C ASN A 203 6.31 -8.02 -10.40
N ARG A 204 5.59 -9.02 -10.93
CA ARG A 204 5.55 -9.38 -12.37
C ARG A 204 6.92 -9.57 -13.02
N GLY A 205 7.88 -10.14 -12.28
CA GLY A 205 9.26 -10.35 -12.77
C GLY A 205 10.21 -9.18 -12.50
N GLY A 206 9.79 -8.21 -11.70
CA GLY A 206 10.63 -7.12 -11.19
C GLY A 206 9.96 -5.76 -11.31
N LEU A 207 10.22 -4.91 -10.33
CA LEU A 207 9.72 -3.54 -10.31
C LEU A 207 10.56 -2.63 -11.20
N SER A 208 9.88 -1.73 -11.92
CA SER A 208 10.56 -0.67 -12.65
C SER A 208 11.18 0.37 -11.70
N ILE A 209 12.22 1.09 -12.16
CA ILE A 209 12.83 2.22 -11.42
C ILE A 209 11.77 3.23 -10.95
N ARG A 210 10.77 3.50 -11.79
CA ARG A 210 9.66 4.40 -11.45
C ARG A 210 8.82 3.87 -10.27
N GLU A 211 8.51 2.57 -10.25
CA GLU A 211 7.77 1.95 -9.14
C GLU A 211 8.58 1.94 -7.85
N LEU A 212 9.90 1.67 -7.95
CA LEU A 212 10.84 1.75 -6.83
C LEU A 212 10.88 3.17 -6.22
N HIS A 213 10.92 4.22 -7.04
CA HIS A 213 10.82 5.59 -6.56
C HIS A 213 9.47 5.91 -5.88
N PHE A 214 8.35 5.37 -6.39
CA PHE A 214 7.06 5.52 -5.71
C PHE A 214 7.08 4.87 -4.33
N MET A 215 7.68 3.69 -4.19
CA MET A 215 7.84 3.02 -2.89
C MET A 215 8.67 3.88 -1.91
N LYS A 216 9.79 4.47 -2.35
CA LYS A 216 10.58 5.41 -1.53
C LYS A 216 9.73 6.60 -1.07
N ALA A 217 8.99 7.21 -2.00
CA ALA A 217 8.16 8.37 -1.70
C ALA A 217 7.04 8.04 -0.69
N VAL A 218 6.39 6.89 -0.84
CA VAL A 218 5.38 6.40 0.11
C VAL A 218 6.01 6.17 1.48
N TRP A 219 7.12 5.45 1.57
CA TRP A 219 7.85 5.18 2.82
C TRP A 219 8.20 6.45 3.60
N GLN A 220 8.78 7.44 2.91
CA GLN A 220 9.13 8.72 3.51
C GLN A 220 7.90 9.49 4.01
N CYS A 221 6.79 9.43 3.27
CA CYS A 221 5.54 10.08 3.69
C CYS A 221 4.93 9.42 4.91
N LEU A 222 4.97 8.09 4.97
CA LEU A 222 4.49 7.30 6.09
C LEU A 222 5.27 7.63 7.37
N GLY A 223 6.61 7.62 7.33
CA GLY A 223 7.43 8.08 8.46
C GLY A 223 7.18 9.55 8.82
N GLY A 224 6.91 10.40 7.81
CA GLY A 224 6.54 11.80 8.00
C GLY A 224 5.25 12.02 8.79
N LEU A 225 4.25 11.14 8.67
CA LEU A 225 3.01 11.20 9.45
C LEU A 225 3.27 11.05 10.96
N LEU A 226 4.32 10.32 11.33
CA LEU A 226 4.70 10.04 12.71
C LEU A 226 5.71 11.06 13.27
N LYS A 227 6.07 12.10 12.52
CA LYS A 227 7.09 13.09 12.93
C LYS A 227 6.73 13.84 14.22
N GLY A 228 5.45 13.87 14.60
CA GLY A 228 4.98 14.55 15.80
C GLY A 228 5.58 13.97 17.09
N PHE A 229 6.08 12.73 17.05
CA PHE A 229 6.77 12.11 18.16
C PHE A 229 8.21 12.61 18.36
N ARG A 230 8.92 13.08 17.31
CA ARG A 230 10.37 13.34 17.32
C ARG A 230 10.89 14.24 18.44
N SER A 231 10.10 15.22 18.87
CA SER A 231 10.50 16.17 19.91
C SER A 231 10.05 15.77 21.33
N ARG A 232 9.42 14.61 21.51
CA ARG A 232 8.72 14.23 22.75
C ARG A 232 9.47 13.19 23.56
N CYS A 233 10.79 13.36 23.71
CA CYS A 233 11.66 12.44 24.43
C CYS A 233 11.23 12.20 25.89
N GLU A 234 10.68 13.21 26.56
CA GLU A 234 10.20 13.06 27.95
C GLU A 234 8.99 12.13 28.06
N LEU A 235 8.02 12.30 27.15
CA LEU A 235 6.87 11.39 27.07
C LEU A 235 7.31 10.00 26.63
N ALA A 236 8.21 9.90 25.64
CA ALA A 236 8.76 8.62 25.20
C ALA A 236 9.40 7.83 26.35
N ARG A 237 10.14 8.52 27.24
CA ARG A 237 10.72 7.91 28.45
C ARG A 237 9.63 7.41 29.41
N LYS A 238 8.55 8.17 29.61
CA LYS A 238 7.44 7.79 30.49
C LYS A 238 6.73 6.51 30.02
N TYR A 239 6.70 6.27 28.71
CA TYR A 239 6.10 5.08 28.09
C TYR A 239 7.14 4.01 27.74
N ALA A 240 8.27 3.97 28.46
CA ALA A 240 9.27 2.90 28.37
C ALA A 240 9.88 2.65 26.97
N ILE A 241 9.83 3.64 26.06
CA ILE A 241 10.35 3.46 24.68
C ILE A 241 11.84 3.16 24.67
N PHE A 242 12.60 3.69 25.63
CA PHE A 242 14.05 3.50 25.69
C PHE A 242 14.48 2.31 26.56
N GLU A 243 13.54 1.59 27.19
CA GLU A 243 13.86 0.56 28.21
C GLU A 243 14.37 -0.75 27.60
N TYR A 244 13.91 -1.10 26.40
CA TYR A 244 14.18 -2.40 25.75
C TYR A 244 15.22 -2.32 24.63
N VAL A 245 15.85 -1.16 24.46
CA VAL A 245 16.82 -0.92 23.39
C VAL A 245 18.19 -1.37 23.85
N ASP A 246 18.74 -2.38 23.18
CA ASP A 246 20.14 -2.75 23.33
C ASP A 246 20.99 -1.67 22.66
N VAL A 247 21.74 -0.91 23.47
CA VAL A 247 22.69 0.09 22.99
C VAL A 247 24.07 -0.52 23.18
N ASP A 248 24.77 -0.75 22.08
CA ASP A 248 26.16 -1.23 22.12
C ASP A 248 26.98 -0.28 23.00
N GLU A 249 27.82 -0.83 23.89
CA GLU A 249 28.57 -0.05 24.91
C GLU A 249 29.42 1.08 24.30
N ASP A 250 29.80 0.93 23.03
CA ASP A 250 30.64 1.88 22.28
C ASP A 250 29.85 2.96 21.51
N GLU A 251 28.51 2.85 21.40
CA GLU A 251 27.71 3.76 20.59
C GLU A 251 27.01 4.85 21.42
N THR A 252 27.48 6.08 21.33
CA THR A 252 26.83 7.22 21.99
C THR A 252 25.69 7.77 21.11
N LEU A 253 24.48 7.20 21.24
CA LEU A 253 23.29 7.74 20.58
C LEU A 253 22.53 8.73 21.46
N SER A 254 22.08 9.83 20.87
CA SER A 254 21.15 10.72 21.55
C SER A 254 19.76 10.08 21.66
N LEU A 255 19.01 10.42 22.71
CA LEU A 255 17.61 9.98 22.85
C LEU A 255 16.74 10.41 21.67
N SER A 256 17.07 11.53 21.01
CA SER A 256 16.38 11.96 19.79
C SER A 256 16.62 10.98 18.64
N ASN A 257 17.84 10.45 18.51
CA ASN A 257 18.14 9.46 17.46
C ASN A 257 17.42 8.13 17.76
N LEU A 258 17.40 7.69 19.01
CA LEU A 258 16.65 6.49 19.39
C LEU A 258 15.14 6.64 19.14
N LEU A 259 14.60 7.84 19.37
CA LEU A 259 13.20 8.12 19.11
C LEU A 259 12.89 8.16 17.60
N ASP A 260 13.82 8.68 16.79
CA ASP A 260 13.72 8.61 15.33
C ASP A 260 13.74 7.16 14.83
N GLU A 261 14.62 6.32 15.37
CA GLU A 261 14.68 4.90 15.06
C GLU A 261 13.38 4.17 15.43
N TRP A 262 12.81 4.47 16.61
CA TRP A 262 11.51 3.94 17.01
C TRP A 262 10.39 4.33 16.03
N ILE A 263 10.36 5.57 15.54
CA ILE A 263 9.37 6.03 14.57
C ILE A 263 9.45 5.22 13.27
N PHE A 264 10.66 4.93 12.78
CA PHE A 264 10.83 4.12 11.58
C PHE A 264 10.59 2.62 11.85
N TYR A 265 10.86 2.14 13.06
CA TYR A 265 10.40 0.83 13.52
C TYR A 265 8.88 0.70 13.45
N LEU A 266 8.11 1.68 13.93
CA LEU A 266 6.65 1.67 13.81
C LEU A 266 6.19 1.60 12.34
N THR A 267 6.96 2.22 11.44
CA THR A 267 6.69 2.16 10.00
C THR A 267 6.91 0.75 9.44
N SER A 268 7.90 0.00 9.96
CA SER A 268 8.19 -1.37 9.53
C SER A 268 7.18 -2.40 10.04
N LEU A 269 6.36 -2.08 11.05
CA LEU A 269 5.24 -2.91 11.51
C LEU A 269 4.06 -2.93 10.52
N GLY A 270 4.01 -1.99 9.57
CA GLY A 270 3.04 -1.95 8.49
C GLY A 270 1.98 -0.86 8.62
N LEU A 271 1.12 -0.76 7.60
CA LEU A 271 0.30 0.44 7.40
C LEU A 271 -0.79 0.67 8.45
N HIS A 272 -1.32 -0.40 9.06
CA HIS A 272 -2.35 -0.30 10.10
C HIS A 272 -1.83 0.44 11.34
N VAL A 273 -0.60 0.13 11.79
CA VAL A 273 0.07 0.83 12.91
C VAL A 273 0.16 2.32 12.64
N ILE A 274 0.56 2.69 11.41
CA ILE A 274 0.72 4.09 11.02
C ILE A 274 -0.64 4.79 10.99
N LEU A 275 -1.70 4.12 10.55
CA LEU A 275 -3.04 4.67 10.55
C LEU A 275 -3.53 4.98 11.96
N ASP A 276 -3.33 4.05 12.90
CA ASP A 276 -3.73 4.21 14.30
C ASP A 276 -2.98 5.37 14.98
N LEU A 277 -1.74 5.63 14.56
CA LEU A 277 -0.88 6.65 15.16
C LEU A 277 -0.84 7.99 14.41
N ALA A 278 -1.30 8.06 13.15
CA ALA A 278 -1.17 9.26 12.31
C ALA A 278 -1.89 10.48 12.93
N ALA A 279 -3.13 10.31 13.39
CA ALA A 279 -3.87 11.40 14.03
C ALA A 279 -3.34 11.72 15.45
N PRO A 280 -3.09 10.73 16.34
CA PRO A 280 -2.49 10.99 17.64
C PRO A 280 -1.10 11.65 17.59
N SER A 281 -0.27 11.31 16.60
CA SER A 281 1.04 11.93 16.35
C SER A 281 0.93 13.45 16.15
N ALA A 282 -0.10 13.89 15.42
CA ALA A 282 -0.32 15.31 15.13
C ALA A 282 -0.84 16.11 16.34
N GLN A 283 -1.35 15.45 17.38
CA GLN A 283 -1.89 16.10 18.57
C GLN A 283 -0.80 16.25 19.62
N ASP A 284 -0.78 17.37 20.35
CA ASP A 284 0.08 17.55 21.52
C ASP A 284 -0.51 16.84 22.75
N SER A 285 -0.57 15.51 22.68
CA SER A 285 -1.13 14.65 23.73
C SER A 285 -0.33 13.35 23.86
N PRO A 286 -0.38 12.68 25.02
CA PRO A 286 0.29 11.39 25.21
C PRO A 286 -0.45 10.22 24.53
N THR A 287 -1.59 10.48 23.88
CA THR A 287 -2.49 9.45 23.32
C THR A 287 -1.77 8.49 22.37
N GLY A 288 -0.90 9.00 21.48
CA GLY A 288 -0.15 8.15 20.56
C GLY A 288 0.81 7.18 21.26
N PHE A 289 1.46 7.64 22.34
CA PHE A 289 2.33 6.80 23.15
C PHE A 289 1.55 5.75 23.94
N LYS A 290 0.37 6.11 24.46
CA LYS A 290 -0.52 5.17 25.13
C LYS A 290 -1.02 4.08 24.19
N ILE A 291 -1.45 4.43 22.97
CA ILE A 291 -1.86 3.45 21.95
C ILE A 291 -0.70 2.51 21.62
N ALA A 292 0.52 3.05 21.45
CA ALA A 292 1.69 2.23 21.18
C ALA A 292 2.00 1.26 22.33
N ASP A 293 1.84 1.70 23.58
CA ASP A 293 2.06 0.85 24.76
C ASP A 293 1.01 -0.26 24.87
N GLU A 294 -0.28 0.07 24.71
CA GLU A 294 -1.39 -0.87 24.75
C GLU A 294 -1.29 -1.96 23.67
N ASN A 295 -0.68 -1.66 22.53
CA ASN A 295 -0.44 -2.61 21.45
C ASN A 295 0.95 -3.27 21.50
N GLY A 296 1.75 -2.98 22.53
CA GLY A 296 3.09 -3.55 22.71
C GLY A 296 4.15 -3.02 21.74
N TRP A 297 3.87 -1.95 20.99
CA TRP A 297 4.81 -1.32 20.05
C TRP A 297 5.89 -0.47 20.73
N THR A 298 5.82 -0.30 22.05
CA THR A 298 6.90 0.28 22.88
C THR A 298 8.03 -0.71 23.14
N ARG A 299 7.78 -2.01 22.94
CA ARG A 299 8.78 -3.08 23.08
C ARG A 299 9.44 -3.36 21.75
N TRP A 300 10.41 -2.52 21.40
CA TRP A 300 11.12 -2.58 20.13
C TRP A 300 12.62 -2.85 20.34
N ARG A 301 13.29 -3.26 19.28
CA ARG A 301 14.74 -3.48 19.25
C ARG A 301 15.36 -2.76 18.06
N ARG A 302 16.65 -2.48 18.16
CA ARG A 302 17.42 -2.00 17.01
C ARG A 302 17.46 -3.06 15.92
N ARG A 303 17.56 -2.60 14.68
CA ARG A 303 17.80 -3.47 13.53
C ARG A 303 19.11 -4.20 13.71
N ARG A 304 19.15 -5.47 13.32
CA ARG A 304 20.35 -6.32 13.44
C ARG A 304 21.56 -5.69 12.73
N GLY A 305 22.74 -5.84 13.35
CA GLY A 305 24.01 -5.38 12.77
C GLY A 305 24.17 -3.86 12.72
N GLY A 306 23.59 -3.13 13.69
CA GLY A 306 23.72 -1.68 13.81
C GLY A 306 23.01 -0.87 12.72
N ARG A 307 22.22 -1.51 11.85
CA ARG A 307 21.52 -0.82 10.75
C ARG A 307 20.36 0.02 11.28
N SER A 308 20.06 1.11 10.58
CA SER A 308 19.00 2.04 10.96
C SER A 308 17.64 1.63 10.38
N TRP A 309 16.57 1.64 11.18
CA TRP A 309 15.19 1.45 10.71
C TRP A 309 14.79 2.46 9.63
N SER A 310 15.35 3.67 9.62
CA SER A 310 15.09 4.66 8.56
C SER A 310 15.51 4.16 7.16
N ARG A 311 16.53 3.30 7.12
CA ARG A 311 17.07 2.68 5.91
C ARG A 311 16.40 1.36 5.54
N PHE A 312 15.43 0.87 6.33
CA PHE A 312 14.87 -0.48 6.17
C PHE A 312 14.39 -0.79 4.75
N LEU A 313 13.44 -0.02 4.23
CA LEU A 313 13.03 -0.15 2.83
C LEU A 313 14.05 0.48 1.87
N LEU A 314 14.61 1.63 2.26
CA LEU A 314 15.40 2.46 1.35
C LEU A 314 16.67 1.77 0.87
N GLU A 315 17.36 1.02 1.73
CA GLU A 315 18.56 0.28 1.38
C GLU A 315 18.30 -0.75 0.28
N ALA A 316 17.24 -1.57 0.43
CA ALA A 316 16.87 -2.56 -0.56
C ALA A 316 16.44 -1.92 -1.88
N VAL A 317 15.69 -0.82 -1.80
CA VAL A 317 15.23 -0.10 -3.00
C VAL A 317 16.37 0.59 -3.74
N ASP A 318 17.30 1.21 -3.03
CA ASP A 318 18.46 1.89 -3.63
C ASP A 318 19.35 0.88 -4.36
N LEU A 319 19.65 -0.25 -3.73
CA LEU A 319 20.39 -1.34 -4.37
C LEU A 319 19.65 -1.89 -5.59
N ALA A 320 18.32 -2.09 -5.49
CA ALA A 320 17.54 -2.57 -6.62
C ALA A 320 17.60 -1.61 -7.82
N ILE A 321 17.57 -0.30 -7.58
CA ILE A 321 17.74 0.73 -8.64
C ILE A 321 19.13 0.62 -9.26
N GLU A 322 20.19 0.62 -8.44
CA GLU A 322 21.58 0.54 -8.91
C GLU A 322 21.81 -0.67 -9.82
N PHE A 323 21.27 -1.84 -9.43
CA PHE A 323 21.36 -3.02 -10.27
C PHE A 323 20.57 -2.89 -11.58
N THR A 324 19.35 -2.33 -11.56
CA THR A 324 18.57 -2.14 -12.78
C THR A 324 19.25 -1.19 -13.75
N GLU A 325 19.91 -0.14 -13.26
CA GLU A 325 20.68 0.80 -14.09
C GLU A 325 21.95 0.15 -14.68
N SER A 326 22.56 -0.81 -13.97
CA SER A 326 23.75 -1.52 -14.46
C SER A 326 23.48 -2.53 -15.59
N GLU A 327 22.23 -2.95 -15.77
CA GLU A 327 21.81 -3.95 -16.77
C GLU A 327 21.31 -3.34 -18.08
N THR A 328 21.16 -2.01 -18.16
CA THR A 328 20.68 -1.25 -19.33
C THR A 328 21.79 -0.57 -20.10
#